data_AF-A0A7S2L107-F1
#
_entry.id   AF-A0A7S2L107-F1
#
_cell.length_a   1.000
_cell.length_b   1.000
_cell.length_c   1.000
_cell.angle_alpha   90.00
_cell.angle_beta   90.00
_cell.angle_gamma   90.00
#
_symmetry.space_group_name_H-M   'P 1'
#
loop_
_entity.id
_entity.type
_entity.pdbx_description
1 polymer ?
#
loop_
_entity_poly.entity_id
_entity_poly.type
_entity_poly.pdbx_seq_one_letter_code
_entity_poly.pdbx_strand_id
1 'polypeptide(L)'
;MLEHVRLHGKFDFAICSHVLEDIARPQTVLDMLPAVAKAGFVATPSKFLELAFHEVAFTNLAYRGSLHHRWLFSVRNGTLVAYPKVNALDADSFFDQFADPFPDKVDLSWRWEESLPYETLNGDFLGPDIWSCVRLYREGLVDDDFGFGVDGPAEVSALRYEHFGGREWKQAEATMRDDIVA
;
A
#
# COMPACT_ATOMS: atom_id res chain seq x y z
N MET A 1 -15.58 -8.29 16.83
CA MET A 1 -15.72 -8.53 15.38
C MET A 1 -15.80 -10.02 15.04
N LEU A 2 -14.79 -10.83 15.39
CA LEU A 2 -14.78 -12.26 15.05
C LEU A 2 -16.01 -13.04 15.57
N GLU A 3 -16.52 -12.71 16.75
CA GLU A 3 -17.74 -13.33 17.27
C GLU A 3 -18.97 -13.04 16.39
N HIS A 4 -19.09 -11.82 15.85
CA HIS A 4 -20.15 -11.49 14.90
C HIS A 4 -19.99 -12.31 13.61
N VAL A 5 -18.78 -12.41 13.07
CA VAL A 5 -18.50 -13.24 11.87
C VAL A 5 -18.82 -14.71 12.12
N ARG A 6 -18.53 -15.22 13.33
CA ARG A 6 -18.87 -16.59 13.72
C ARG A 6 -20.39 -16.82 13.76
N LEU A 7 -21.16 -15.84 14.21
CA LEU A 7 -22.62 -15.93 14.35
C LEU A 7 -23.38 -15.62 13.06
N HIS A 8 -22.82 -14.77 12.19
CA HIS A 8 -23.53 -14.19 11.05
C HIS A 8 -22.85 -14.41 9.69
N GLY A 9 -21.66 -15.01 9.68
CA GLY A 9 -20.84 -15.17 8.47
C GLY A 9 -19.91 -13.97 8.23
N LYS A 10 -18.98 -14.14 7.27
CA LYS A 10 -18.09 -13.07 6.82
C LYS A 10 -18.87 -12.01 6.04
N PHE A 11 -18.42 -10.76 6.10
CA PHE A 11 -18.85 -9.71 5.20
C PHE A 11 -18.50 -10.08 3.75
N ASP A 12 -19.30 -9.64 2.79
CA ASP A 12 -18.98 -9.89 1.38
C ASP A 12 -17.76 -9.08 0.92
N PHE A 13 -17.58 -7.87 1.45
CA PHE A 13 -16.50 -6.97 1.07
C PHE A 13 -15.97 -6.13 2.25
N ALA A 14 -14.67 -5.86 2.27
CA ALA A 14 -14.03 -4.93 3.20
C ALA A 14 -13.13 -3.93 2.48
N ILE A 15 -13.12 -2.67 2.95
CA ILE A 15 -12.27 -1.60 2.41
C ILE A 15 -11.30 -1.14 3.50
N CYS A 16 -10.02 -1.06 3.16
CA CYS A 16 -8.96 -0.52 4.01
C CYS A 16 -8.09 0.43 3.18
N SER A 17 -8.45 1.71 3.13
CA SER A 17 -7.70 2.73 2.41
C SER A 17 -7.00 3.68 3.38
N HIS A 18 -5.72 3.94 3.15
CA HIS A 18 -4.92 4.96 3.83
C HIS A 18 -4.95 4.85 5.36
N VAL A 19 -4.55 3.66 5.83
CA VAL A 19 -4.51 3.29 7.25
C VAL A 19 -3.27 2.46 7.55
N LEU A 20 -2.89 1.55 6.65
CA LEU A 20 -1.81 0.60 6.89
C LEU A 20 -0.45 1.28 7.06
N GLU A 21 -0.23 2.38 6.35
CA GLU A 21 0.97 3.21 6.42
C GLU A 21 1.12 3.90 7.78
N ASP A 22 0.02 4.22 8.46
CA ASP A 22 0.05 4.97 9.73
C ASP A 22 0.27 4.08 10.95
N ILE A 23 -0.24 2.85 10.91
CA ILE A 23 -0.30 2.00 12.11
C ILE A 23 1.02 1.28 12.36
N ALA A 24 1.33 1.06 13.64
CA ALA A 24 2.60 0.44 14.03
C ALA A 24 2.75 -1.03 13.59
N ARG A 25 1.64 -1.73 13.35
CA ARG A 25 1.63 -3.16 13.00
C ARG A 25 0.54 -3.46 11.95
N PRO A 26 0.77 -3.09 10.67
CA PRO A 26 -0.19 -3.32 9.58
C PRO A 26 -0.54 -4.80 9.40
N GLN A 27 0.37 -5.70 9.75
CA GLN A 27 0.17 -7.15 9.74
C GLN A 27 -1.11 -7.57 10.47
N THR A 28 -1.44 -6.92 11.59
CA THR A 28 -2.65 -7.23 12.37
C THR A 28 -3.92 -7.00 11.55
N VAL A 29 -3.97 -5.92 10.78
CA VAL A 29 -5.12 -5.60 9.94
C VAL A 29 -5.14 -6.53 8.72
N LEU A 30 -3.98 -6.75 8.10
CA LEU A 30 -3.83 -7.64 6.95
C LEU A 30 -4.23 -9.09 7.27
N ASP A 31 -3.89 -9.60 8.46
CA ASP A 31 -4.34 -10.92 8.95
C ASP A 31 -5.86 -10.96 9.19
N MET A 32 -6.42 -9.86 9.69
CA MET A 32 -7.81 -9.79 10.08
C MET A 32 -8.78 -9.60 8.91
N LEU A 33 -8.34 -8.95 7.82
CA LEU A 33 -9.18 -8.66 6.66
C LEU A 33 -9.78 -9.95 6.04
N PRO A 34 -8.99 -10.99 5.66
CA PRO A 34 -9.53 -12.26 5.19
C PRO A 34 -10.29 -13.04 6.27
N ALA A 35 -10.03 -12.77 7.56
CA ALA A 35 -10.77 -13.42 8.65
C ALA A 35 -12.21 -12.90 8.77
N VAL A 36 -12.47 -11.66 8.35
CA VAL A 36 -13.78 -11.00 8.51
C VAL A 36 -14.55 -10.80 7.21
N ALA A 37 -13.90 -10.80 6.05
CA ALA A 37 -14.54 -10.60 4.75
C ALA A 37 -14.12 -11.66 3.71
N LYS A 38 -14.97 -11.87 2.69
CA LYS A 38 -14.72 -12.80 1.57
C LYS A 38 -13.80 -12.17 0.52
N ALA A 39 -13.96 -10.88 0.26
CA ALA A 39 -13.14 -10.10 -0.65
C ALA A 39 -12.90 -8.71 -0.07
N GLY A 40 -12.02 -7.93 -0.70
CA GLY A 40 -11.82 -6.55 -0.31
C GLY A 40 -10.88 -5.75 -1.17
N PHE A 41 -10.67 -4.52 -0.72
CA PHE A 41 -9.83 -3.52 -1.34
C PHE A 41 -8.90 -2.91 -0.29
N VAL A 42 -7.62 -2.82 -0.62
CA VAL A 42 -6.60 -2.11 0.15
C VAL A 42 -6.04 -0.99 -0.70
N ALA A 43 -5.87 0.20 -0.13
CA ALA A 43 -5.12 1.28 -0.75
C ALA A 43 -4.17 1.93 0.25
N THR A 44 -2.99 2.31 -0.23
CA THR A 44 -1.98 3.05 0.51
C THR A 44 -1.34 4.07 -0.44
N PRO A 45 -0.63 5.07 0.09
CA PRO A 45 0.34 5.81 -0.70
C PRO A 45 1.30 4.84 -1.39
N SER A 46 1.61 5.11 -2.65
CA SER A 46 2.61 4.34 -3.37
C SER A 46 4.01 4.66 -2.85
N LYS A 47 4.96 3.76 -3.10
CA LYS A 47 6.38 4.05 -2.83
C LYS A 47 6.90 5.27 -3.61
N PHE A 48 6.34 5.59 -4.77
CA PHE A 48 6.82 6.72 -5.58
C PHE A 48 6.50 8.06 -4.92
N LEU A 49 5.30 8.18 -4.35
CA LEU A 49 4.91 9.32 -3.54
C LEU A 49 5.69 9.35 -2.21
N GLU A 50 5.81 8.20 -1.55
CA GLU A 50 6.50 8.08 -0.27
C GLU A 50 8.01 8.30 -0.35
N LEU A 51 8.63 8.13 -1.53
CA LEU A 51 10.03 8.45 -1.76
C LEU A 51 10.23 9.90 -2.20
N ALA A 52 9.16 10.64 -2.52
CA ALA A 52 9.25 12.04 -2.91
C ALA A 52 9.30 12.99 -1.71
N PHE A 53 10.06 14.08 -1.83
CA PHE A 53 10.09 15.18 -0.87
C PHE A 53 8.92 16.15 -1.10
N HIS A 54 7.70 15.73 -0.76
CA HIS A 54 6.48 16.48 -1.12
C HIS A 54 5.92 17.40 -0.02
N GLU A 55 6.34 17.23 1.24
CA GLU A 55 5.88 18.09 2.36
C GLU A 55 6.84 19.26 2.69
N VAL A 56 7.98 19.36 2.00
CA VAL A 56 9.04 20.37 2.30
C VAL A 56 8.50 21.80 2.27
N ALA A 57 7.58 22.09 1.34
CA ALA A 57 6.96 23.41 1.21
C ALA A 57 6.16 23.85 2.44
N PHE A 58 5.69 22.90 3.26
CA PHE A 58 4.89 23.16 4.46
C PHE A 58 5.71 23.14 5.75
N THR A 59 6.80 22.38 5.78
CA THR A 59 7.53 22.07 7.01
C THR A 59 8.96 22.64 7.05
N ASN A 60 9.55 22.97 5.90
CA ASN A 60 10.99 23.20 5.71
C ASN A 60 11.88 22.00 6.14
N LEU A 61 11.30 20.81 6.30
CA LEU A 61 12.03 19.58 6.62
C LEU A 61 12.15 18.73 5.35
N ALA A 62 13.37 18.34 5.00
CA ALA A 62 13.62 17.41 3.90
C ALA A 62 13.42 15.96 4.40
N TYR A 63 12.16 15.52 4.40
CA TYR A 63 11.76 14.14 4.71
C TYR A 63 10.99 13.55 3.51
N ARG A 64 11.26 12.29 3.16
CA ARG A 64 10.56 11.61 2.08
C ARG A 64 9.17 11.20 2.54
N GLY A 65 8.17 11.35 1.69
CA GLY A 65 6.79 10.95 1.98
C GLY A 65 6.15 11.76 3.10
N SER A 66 5.00 11.31 3.60
CA SER A 66 4.38 11.97 4.75
C SER A 66 5.10 11.61 6.06
N LEU A 67 5.33 12.59 6.93
CA LEU A 67 6.07 12.39 8.18
C LEU A 67 5.42 11.36 9.13
N HIS A 68 4.09 11.22 9.07
CA HIS A 68 3.33 10.33 9.96
C HIS A 68 3.24 8.89 9.45
N HIS A 69 3.56 8.66 8.18
CA HIS A 69 3.58 7.32 7.60
C HIS A 69 4.81 6.57 8.10
N ARG A 70 4.59 5.36 8.59
CA ARG A 70 5.59 4.45 9.17
C ARG A 70 6.04 3.37 8.20
N TRP A 71 5.30 3.19 7.10
CA TRP A 71 5.53 2.13 6.13
C TRP A 71 5.46 2.65 4.70
N LEU A 72 6.27 2.07 3.83
CA LEU A 72 6.08 2.13 2.38
C LEU A 72 5.52 0.79 1.93
N PHE A 73 4.65 0.81 0.93
CA PHE A 73 4.10 -0.40 0.35
C PHE A 73 4.45 -0.52 -1.12
N SER A 74 4.62 -1.76 -1.57
CA SER A 74 4.89 -2.15 -2.95
C SER A 74 4.18 -3.47 -3.21
N VAL A 75 4.04 -3.85 -4.47
CA VAL A 75 3.55 -5.18 -4.86
C VAL A 75 4.65 -5.94 -5.57
N ARG A 76 4.83 -7.19 -5.18
CA ARG A 76 5.74 -8.12 -5.86
C ARG A 76 5.10 -9.47 -6.04
N ASN A 77 5.01 -9.93 -7.30
CA ASN A 77 4.51 -11.28 -7.63
C ASN A 77 3.16 -11.61 -6.96
N GLY A 78 2.19 -10.70 -6.99
CA GLY A 78 0.89 -10.96 -6.35
C GLY A 78 0.86 -10.70 -4.84
N THR A 79 1.95 -10.25 -4.21
CA THR A 79 2.08 -10.09 -2.75
C THR A 79 2.29 -8.63 -2.38
N LEU A 80 1.55 -8.15 -1.39
CA LEU A 80 1.76 -6.83 -0.81
C LEU A 80 3.01 -6.86 0.10
N VAL A 81 3.99 -6.01 -0.17
CA VAL A 81 5.25 -5.96 0.57
C VAL A 81 5.32 -4.68 1.38
N ALA A 82 5.42 -4.81 2.70
CA ALA A 82 5.55 -3.69 3.63
C ALA A 82 7.03 -3.42 3.97
N TYR A 83 7.47 -2.18 3.78
CA TYR A 83 8.81 -1.70 4.09
C TYR A 83 8.74 -0.74 5.28
N PRO A 84 9.44 -0.99 6.40
CA PRO A 84 9.55 0.00 7.46
C PRO A 84 10.17 1.29 6.91
N LYS A 85 9.60 2.45 7.24
CA LYS A 85 10.16 3.74 6.85
C LYS A 85 11.33 4.07 7.77
N VAL A 86 12.54 3.85 7.28
CA VAL A 86 13.79 4.09 8.01
C VAL A 86 14.46 5.36 7.54
N ASN A 87 15.18 6.04 8.45
CA ASN A 87 15.88 7.29 8.16
C ASN A 87 16.94 7.18 7.04
N ALA A 88 17.39 5.96 6.72
CA ALA A 88 18.30 5.71 5.60
C ALA A 88 17.66 6.08 4.25
N LEU A 89 16.32 6.03 4.14
CA LEU A 89 15.61 6.46 2.94
C LEU A 89 15.85 7.96 2.69
N ASP A 90 15.75 8.81 3.70
CA ASP A 90 15.97 10.26 3.56
C ASP A 90 17.44 10.59 3.25
N ALA A 91 18.37 9.82 3.82
CA ALA A 91 19.80 10.09 3.70
C ALA A 91 20.43 9.62 2.38
N ASP A 92 19.79 8.67 1.68
CA ASP A 92 20.33 8.05 0.48
C ASP A 92 19.68 8.63 -0.79
N SER A 93 20.47 9.35 -1.59
CA SER A 93 20.01 9.93 -2.86
C SER A 93 19.71 8.88 -3.94
N PHE A 94 20.08 7.61 -3.73
CA PHE A 94 19.68 6.53 -4.62
C PHE A 94 18.17 6.49 -4.86
N PHE A 95 17.36 6.83 -3.86
CA PHE A 95 15.90 6.78 -3.98
C PHE A 95 15.29 7.96 -4.74
N ASP A 96 16.06 9.00 -5.05
CA ASP A 96 15.56 10.15 -5.83
C ASP A 96 15.09 9.75 -7.22
N GLN A 97 15.65 8.68 -7.80
CA GLN A 97 15.28 8.19 -9.11
C GLN A 97 13.86 7.58 -9.16
N PHE A 98 13.29 7.24 -8.00
CA PHE A 98 11.94 6.66 -7.88
C PHE A 98 10.93 7.65 -7.28
N ALA A 99 11.37 8.86 -6.91
CA ALA A 99 10.48 9.90 -6.41
C ALA A 99 9.62 10.42 -7.55
N ASP A 100 8.34 10.06 -7.54
CA ASP A 100 7.38 10.45 -8.59
C ASP A 100 6.01 10.76 -7.96
N PRO A 101 5.79 12.03 -7.54
CA PRO A 101 4.55 12.47 -6.91
C PRO A 101 3.46 12.82 -7.94
N PHE A 102 3.54 12.33 -9.19
CA PHE A 102 2.51 12.61 -10.18
C PHE A 102 1.20 11.85 -9.89
N PRO A 103 0.03 12.46 -10.15
CA PRO A 103 -1.27 11.91 -9.76
C PRO A 103 -1.57 10.48 -10.20
N ASP A 104 -0.97 10.00 -11.28
CA ASP A 104 -1.18 8.64 -11.79
C ASP A 104 -0.41 7.56 -11.02
N LYS A 105 0.49 7.97 -10.11
CA LYS A 105 1.33 7.08 -9.30
C LYS A 105 1.21 7.33 -7.81
N VAL A 106 0.30 8.19 -7.34
CA VAL A 106 0.24 8.55 -5.91
C VAL A 106 -0.25 7.42 -5.00
N ASP A 107 -1.16 6.59 -5.51
CA ASP A 107 -1.77 5.50 -4.75
C ASP A 107 -1.36 4.14 -5.31
N LEU A 108 -1.08 3.22 -4.39
CA LEU A 108 -1.02 1.80 -4.64
C LEU A 108 -2.32 1.19 -4.15
N SER A 109 -3.04 0.51 -5.04
CA SER A 109 -4.31 -0.14 -4.71
C SER A 109 -4.30 -1.62 -5.09
N TRP A 110 -5.02 -2.40 -4.30
CA TRP A 110 -5.02 -3.86 -4.38
C TRP A 110 -6.39 -4.44 -4.07
N ARG A 111 -6.91 -5.27 -4.97
CA ARG A 111 -8.10 -6.07 -4.73
C ARG A 111 -7.70 -7.50 -4.35
N TRP A 112 -8.41 -8.08 -3.39
CA TRP A 112 -8.17 -9.44 -2.94
C TRP A 112 -9.48 -10.23 -2.81
N GLU A 113 -9.39 -11.53 -3.01
CA GLU A 113 -10.50 -12.49 -2.88
C GLU A 113 -9.97 -13.73 -2.16
N GLU A 114 -10.69 -14.17 -1.11
CA GLU A 114 -10.38 -15.29 -0.21
C GLU A 114 -9.08 -15.16 0.61
N SER A 115 -8.01 -14.62 0.03
CA SER A 115 -6.70 -14.46 0.65
C SER A 115 -6.07 -13.12 0.28
N LEU A 116 -5.32 -12.56 1.22
CA LEU A 116 -4.54 -11.34 1.05
C LEU A 116 -3.08 -11.66 1.37
N PRO A 117 -2.29 -12.12 0.39
CA PRO A 117 -0.88 -12.41 0.60
C PRO A 117 -0.12 -11.12 0.88
N TYR A 118 0.65 -11.13 1.97
CA TYR A 118 1.54 -10.03 2.29
C TYR A 118 2.81 -10.54 2.96
N GLU A 119 3.86 -9.72 2.89
CA GLU A 119 5.08 -9.92 3.65
C GLU A 119 5.58 -8.59 4.20
N THR A 120 6.35 -8.66 5.29
CA THR A 120 7.17 -7.54 5.73
C THR A 120 8.58 -7.77 5.23
N LEU A 121 9.24 -6.71 4.76
CA LEU A 121 10.60 -6.77 4.26
C LEU A 121 11.50 -7.56 5.22
N ASN A 122 12.03 -8.68 4.73
CA ASN A 122 12.88 -9.60 5.50
C ASN A 122 12.31 -9.97 6.89
N GLY A 123 10.99 -10.15 6.98
CA GLY A 123 10.32 -10.52 8.23
C GLY A 123 10.44 -9.47 9.34
N ASP A 124 10.51 -8.18 8.98
CA ASP A 124 10.75 -7.06 9.91
C ASP A 124 12.13 -7.08 10.58
N PHE A 125 13.10 -7.78 9.97
CA PHE A 125 14.50 -7.76 10.37
C PHE A 125 15.33 -6.98 9.34
N LEU A 126 15.89 -5.84 9.72
CA LEU A 126 16.65 -4.98 8.79
C LEU A 126 18.04 -5.52 8.41
N GLY A 127 18.41 -6.68 8.93
CA GLY A 127 19.72 -7.30 8.71
C GLY A 127 20.74 -7.00 9.83
N PRO A 128 21.92 -7.65 9.77
CA PRO A 128 22.90 -7.61 10.85
C PRO A 128 23.77 -6.35 10.87
N ASP A 129 23.82 -5.60 9.77
CA ASP A 129 24.71 -4.45 9.59
C ASP A 129 24.12 -3.42 8.59
N ILE A 130 24.71 -2.22 8.57
CA ILE A 130 24.25 -1.11 7.74
C ILE A 130 24.27 -1.40 6.23
N TRP A 131 25.25 -2.15 5.74
CA TRP A 131 25.37 -2.47 4.31
C TRP A 131 24.30 -3.46 3.88
N SER A 132 24.03 -4.45 4.75
CA SER A 132 22.93 -5.39 4.54
C SER A 132 21.58 -4.68 4.52
N CYS A 133 21.34 -3.73 5.42
CA CYS A 133 20.13 -2.91 5.45
C CYS A 133 20.00 -2.07 4.16
N VAL A 134 21.00 -1.27 3.81
CA VAL A 134 20.94 -0.42 2.60
C VAL A 134 20.73 -1.26 1.34
N ARG A 135 21.44 -2.38 1.19
CA ARG A 135 21.25 -3.29 0.05
C ARG A 135 19.82 -3.82 -0.03
N LEU A 136 19.25 -4.26 1.10
CA LEU A 136 17.88 -4.77 1.19
C LEU A 136 16.85 -3.75 0.67
N TYR A 137 16.99 -2.47 1.01
CA TYR A 137 16.10 -1.43 0.50
C TYR A 137 16.36 -1.08 -0.97
N ARG A 138 17.62 -1.00 -1.42
CA ARG A 138 17.93 -0.66 -2.82
C ARG A 138 17.51 -1.76 -3.81
N GLU A 139 17.56 -3.02 -3.40
CA GLU A 139 17.04 -4.16 -4.16
C GLU A 139 15.50 -4.30 -4.00
N GLY A 140 14.96 -3.76 -2.89
CA GLY A 140 13.56 -3.82 -2.50
C GLY A 140 12.64 -2.74 -3.09
N LEU A 141 13.15 -1.52 -3.27
CA LEU A 141 12.39 -0.39 -3.76
C LEU A 141 12.89 -0.02 -5.15
N VAL A 142 12.27 -0.64 -6.15
CA VAL A 142 12.57 -0.45 -7.58
C VAL A 142 11.27 -0.14 -8.35
N ASP A 143 11.34 0.31 -9.60
CA ASP A 143 10.15 0.63 -10.41
C ASP A 143 9.48 -0.65 -10.98
N ASP A 144 8.76 -1.37 -10.12
CA ASP A 144 8.08 -2.65 -10.43
C ASP A 144 6.57 -2.67 -10.12
N ASP A 145 5.98 -1.61 -9.53
CA ASP A 145 4.55 -1.63 -9.17
C ASP A 145 3.61 -1.37 -10.37
N PHE A 146 4.07 -0.63 -11.40
CA PHE A 146 3.21 -0.09 -12.47
C PHE A 146 3.58 -0.59 -13.90
N GLY A 147 4.38 -1.66 -14.07
CA GLY A 147 4.97 -2.05 -15.37
C GLY A 147 4.93 -3.54 -15.78
N PHE A 148 4.17 -3.82 -16.85
CA PHE A 148 4.12 -4.96 -17.81
C PHE A 148 4.54 -6.38 -17.37
N GLY A 149 3.55 -7.21 -17.05
CA GLY A 149 3.71 -8.66 -16.91
C GLY A 149 2.39 -9.36 -16.65
N VAL A 150 1.72 -9.74 -17.74
CA VAL A 150 0.67 -10.76 -17.75
C VAL A 150 1.14 -12.06 -17.08
N ASP A 151 0.22 -12.78 -16.44
CA ASP A 151 0.34 -14.16 -15.89
C ASP A 151 0.62 -14.32 -14.38
N GLY A 152 -0.11 -13.59 -13.53
CA GLY A 152 -0.25 -13.90 -12.09
C GLY A 152 -1.71 -13.90 -11.63
N PRO A 153 -2.14 -14.83 -10.74
CA PRO A 153 -3.52 -14.88 -10.27
C PRO A 153 -3.77 -13.82 -9.19
N ALA A 154 -4.11 -12.63 -9.62
CA ALA A 154 -4.89 -11.57 -8.96
C ALA A 154 -4.71 -10.35 -9.86
N GLU A 155 -5.79 -9.66 -10.23
CA GLU A 155 -5.71 -8.44 -11.01
C GLU A 155 -4.93 -7.36 -10.26
N VAL A 156 -3.60 -7.36 -10.41
CA VAL A 156 -2.72 -6.25 -10.09
C VAL A 156 -2.99 -5.17 -11.13
N SER A 157 -4.15 -4.53 -11.02
CA SER A 157 -4.30 -3.21 -11.60
C SER A 157 -3.74 -2.25 -10.58
N ALA A 158 -2.47 -1.90 -10.75
CA ALA A 158 -2.05 -0.58 -10.36
C ALA A 158 -2.86 0.35 -11.28
N LEU A 159 -4.08 0.71 -10.86
CA LEU A 159 -4.93 1.62 -11.61
C LEU A 159 -4.12 2.89 -11.77
N ARG A 160 -3.62 3.15 -12.97
CA ARG A 160 -3.28 4.51 -13.36
C ARG A 160 -4.53 5.31 -13.05
N TYR A 161 -4.38 6.34 -12.24
CA TYR A 161 -5.42 7.34 -12.04
C TYR A 161 -5.68 7.99 -13.41
N GLU A 162 -6.49 7.36 -14.26
CA GLU A 162 -7.23 8.10 -15.26
C GLU A 162 -8.03 9.11 -14.47
N HIS A 163 -7.93 10.37 -14.86
CA HIS A 163 -8.39 11.51 -14.09
C HIS A 163 -9.92 11.50 -13.99
N PHE A 164 -10.49 10.64 -13.14
CA PHE A 164 -11.87 10.68 -12.69
C PHE A 164 -11.94 11.86 -11.74
N GLY A 165 -12.15 13.06 -12.30
CA GLY A 165 -12.31 14.29 -11.54
C GLY A 165 -13.30 14.06 -10.40
N GLY A 166 -13.04 14.63 -9.22
CA GLY A 166 -13.64 14.29 -7.91
C GLY A 166 -15.18 14.28 -7.75
N ARG A 167 -15.96 14.33 -8.83
CA ARG A 167 -17.37 13.97 -8.89
C ARG A 167 -17.63 12.47 -9.08
N GLU A 168 -16.74 11.72 -9.72
CA GLU A 168 -17.01 10.32 -10.07
C GLU A 168 -16.73 9.33 -8.94
N TRP A 169 -15.81 9.63 -8.01
CA TRP A 169 -15.61 8.83 -6.78
C TRP A 169 -16.88 8.78 -5.91
N LYS A 170 -17.58 9.90 -5.75
CA LYS A 170 -18.87 9.93 -5.04
C LYS A 170 -19.96 9.11 -5.74
N GLN A 171 -19.82 8.88 -7.04
CA GLN A 171 -20.75 8.06 -7.84
C GLN A 171 -20.40 6.57 -7.76
N ALA A 172 -19.12 6.20 -7.79
CA ALA A 172 -18.69 4.81 -7.56
C ALA A 172 -18.99 4.34 -6.13
N GLU A 173 -18.76 5.20 -5.13
CA GLU A 173 -19.12 4.95 -3.72
C GLU A 173 -20.65 4.83 -3.52
N ALA A 174 -21.44 5.58 -4.30
CA ALA A 174 -22.90 5.48 -4.29
C ALA A 174 -23.41 4.19 -4.98
N THR A 175 -22.77 3.78 -6.07
CA THR A 175 -23.17 2.57 -6.82
C THR A 175 -22.83 1.31 -6.03
N MET A 176 -21.68 1.28 -5.35
CA MET A 176 -21.31 0.21 -4.40
C MET A 176 -22.20 0.17 -3.15
N ARG A 177 -22.76 1.31 -2.72
CA ARG A 177 -23.76 1.36 -1.64
C ARG A 177 -25.09 0.75 -2.05
N ASP A 178 -25.52 0.96 -3.29
CA ASP A 178 -26.80 0.44 -3.78
C ASP A 178 -26.76 -1.10 -3.96
N ASP A 179 -25.60 -1.67 -4.32
CA ASP A 179 -25.40 -3.13 -4.42
C ASP A 179 -25.30 -3.84 -3.05
N ILE A 180 -25.06 -3.11 -1.96
CA ILE A 180 -25.02 -3.65 -0.59
C ILE A 180 -26.43 -3.65 0.07
N VAL A 181 -27.41 -2.97 -0.53
CA VAL A 181 -28.77 -2.81 0.02
C VAL A 181 -29.83 -3.62 -0.79
N ALA A 182 -29.42 -4.33 -1.84
CA ALA A 182 -30.27 -5.26 -2.60
C ALA A 182 -30.07 -6.73 -2.15
#